data_AF-A0A1H1BE52-F1
#
_entry.id   AF-A0A1H1BE52-F1
#
_cell.length_a   1.000
_cell.length_b   1.000
_cell.length_c   1.000
_cell.angle_alpha   90.00
_cell.angle_beta   90.00
_cell.angle_gamma   90.00
#
_symmetry.space_group_name_H-M   'P 1'
#
loop_
_entity.id
_entity.type
_entity.pdbx_description
1 polymer ?
#
loop_
_entity_poly.entity_id
_entity_poly.type
_entity_poly.pdbx_seq_one_letter_code
_entity_poly.pdbx_strand_id
1 'polypeptide(L)'
;MSSPRSACLIAIIVVMTYLFPGPGQAASREAADRRSGVVAASGESAEQAGTAGRDPVKDLADLRKQAEEAAKALAAATKALEDRRAKLKEADRELSKKLRELENADRALEEVRKPLADLALLLYQQAAAGDVAMFIMTGQADENTLRALGDITQIAQQRDTIAAETGRLLEQRERLAIEAQNLRAEKLLSEAQIDVEVDTLRKRSDKIVKSLTQALAKLGIKVDKVGRAAFSCDPTKAKAAARFPNGLIPDEYLCPLQQKGHKLRADAAIAFISLNEAYRKRFGTPICVSDSYRSLAAQQSVYYRRPGFAAVPGRSNHGLGLAVDLCGGVERFRSPQFNWMEQNGKKYGWIHPDWAYSNPFEPWHWEYDPKIGSLL
;
A
#
# COMPACT_ATOMS: atom_id res chain seq x y z
N MET A 1 -25.38 52.71 21.56
CA MET A 1 -24.82 51.74 22.53
C MET A 1 -23.34 51.60 22.24
N SER A 2 -22.53 51.72 23.29
CA SER A 2 -21.10 52.08 23.29
C SER A 2 -20.14 51.07 22.64
N SER A 3 -19.07 51.59 22.02
CA SER A 3 -17.77 50.91 21.78
C SER A 3 -16.94 50.85 23.10
N PRO A 4 -15.62 50.55 23.15
CA PRO A 4 -14.66 49.91 22.21
C PRO A 4 -13.60 48.95 22.87
N ARG A 5 -12.72 48.35 22.03
CA ARG A 5 -11.25 48.08 22.21
C ARG A 5 -10.70 47.15 23.33
N SER A 6 -9.88 46.16 22.92
CA SER A 6 -8.48 45.85 23.34
C SER A 6 -8.10 44.47 22.73
N ALA A 7 -7.09 44.22 21.88
CA ALA A 7 -5.66 44.55 21.84
C ALA A 7 -4.82 43.92 22.98
N CYS A 8 -4.14 42.80 22.68
CA CYS A 8 -2.88 42.25 23.25
C CYS A 8 -2.66 40.89 22.56
N LEU A 9 -1.81 40.68 21.55
CA LEU A 9 -0.35 40.80 21.44
C LEU A 9 0.42 40.16 22.61
N ILE A 10 0.82 38.89 22.44
CA ILE A 10 2.10 38.36 22.96
C ILE A 10 2.79 37.66 21.80
N ALA A 11 3.71 38.38 21.18
CA ALA A 11 4.74 37.84 20.31
C ALA A 11 5.87 37.31 21.20
N ILE A 12 6.20 36.02 21.10
CA ILE A 12 7.41 35.48 21.70
C ILE A 12 8.56 35.75 20.73
N ILE A 13 9.33 36.77 21.06
CA ILE A 13 10.61 37.12 20.42
C ILE A 13 11.65 36.11 20.91
N VAL A 14 12.14 35.26 20.02
CA VAL A 14 13.39 34.51 20.25
C VAL A 14 14.53 35.45 19.90
N VAL A 15 15.24 35.89 20.94
CA VAL A 15 16.52 36.59 20.83
C VAL A 15 17.58 35.54 20.49
N MET A 16 18.12 35.59 19.27
CA MET A 16 19.42 35.02 18.98
C MET A 16 20.33 36.11 18.40
N THR A 17 21.09 36.72 19.29
CA THR A 17 22.29 37.48 18.99
C THR A 17 23.43 36.53 18.66
N TYR A 18 23.97 36.62 17.44
CA TYR A 18 25.40 36.46 17.20
C TYR A 18 25.86 37.52 16.18
N LEU A 19 26.80 38.34 16.62
CA LEU A 19 27.46 39.42 15.89
C LEU A 19 28.89 38.97 15.51
N PHE A 20 29.16 38.98 14.20
CA PHE A 20 30.43 39.26 13.49
C PHE A 20 31.65 38.30 13.61
N PRO A 21 32.68 38.43 12.73
CA PRO A 21 32.72 38.58 11.25
C PRO A 21 33.71 37.58 10.58
N GLY A 22 33.86 37.61 9.24
CA GLY A 22 34.74 36.74 8.42
C GLY A 22 36.26 36.89 8.66
N PRO A 23 37.19 36.33 7.84
CA PRO A 23 37.15 36.27 6.36
C PRO A 23 37.75 34.99 5.69
N GLY A 24 37.73 34.93 4.35
CA GLY A 24 38.94 34.61 3.58
C GLY A 24 39.17 33.17 3.05
N GLN A 25 38.99 33.06 1.72
CA GLN A 25 39.88 32.41 0.76
C GLN A 25 40.23 30.90 0.84
N ALA A 26 39.83 30.22 -0.23
CA ALA A 26 40.61 29.34 -1.11
C ALA A 26 41.82 28.59 -0.51
N ALA A 27 41.74 27.26 -0.52
CA ALA A 27 42.91 26.38 -0.51
C ALA A 27 42.80 25.29 -1.59
N SER A 28 43.72 25.45 -2.53
CA SER A 28 44.27 24.58 -3.57
C SER A 28 44.58 23.14 -3.13
N ARG A 29 44.65 22.23 -4.11
CA ARG A 29 45.69 21.19 -4.37
C ARG A 29 45.09 20.03 -5.19
N GLU A 30 45.73 19.37 -6.15
CA GLU A 30 47.06 19.46 -6.78
C GLU A 30 47.11 18.46 -7.95
N ALA A 31 47.83 18.84 -9.03
CA ALA A 31 48.65 18.05 -9.97
C ALA A 31 48.14 16.73 -10.58
N ALA A 32 48.02 16.64 -11.92
CA ALA A 32 49.06 16.23 -12.91
C ALA A 32 49.23 14.69 -12.95
N ASP A 33 49.48 13.98 -14.05
CA ASP A 33 50.06 14.22 -15.36
C ASP A 33 49.82 12.92 -16.17
N ARG A 34 49.54 13.00 -17.49
CA ARG A 34 50.29 12.31 -18.57
C ARG A 34 49.57 12.29 -19.91
N ARG A 35 50.14 13.09 -20.84
CA ARG A 35 50.38 12.92 -22.29
C ARG A 35 49.38 12.04 -23.07
N SER A 36 48.60 12.59 -24.01
CA SER A 36 48.99 13.17 -25.32
C SER A 36 49.54 12.16 -26.33
N GLY A 37 48.82 12.05 -27.45
CA GLY A 37 49.15 11.23 -28.62
C GLY A 37 48.10 11.40 -29.71
N VAL A 38 47.98 12.62 -30.26
CA VAL A 38 47.26 12.92 -31.50
C VAL A 38 48.16 12.55 -32.68
N VAL A 39 47.64 11.78 -33.64
CA VAL A 39 48.03 11.87 -35.06
C VAL A 39 46.76 11.84 -35.89
N ALA A 40 46.65 12.80 -36.80
CA ALA A 40 45.49 13.08 -37.63
C ALA A 40 45.57 12.41 -39.02
N ALA A 41 44.36 12.25 -39.58
CA ALA A 41 43.99 12.30 -41.00
C ALA A 41 44.34 11.12 -41.92
N SER A 42 43.28 10.46 -42.43
CA SER A 42 42.93 10.44 -43.86
C SER A 42 41.76 9.47 -44.12
N GLY A 43 40.95 9.79 -45.13
CA GLY A 43 40.20 8.77 -45.89
C GLY A 43 38.69 8.78 -45.71
N GLU A 44 38.01 9.35 -46.71
CA GLU A 44 36.59 9.20 -46.98
C GLU A 44 36.12 7.73 -46.91
N SER A 45 35.00 7.52 -46.24
CA SER A 45 33.98 6.55 -46.65
C SER A 45 32.67 7.00 -46.02
N ALA A 46 31.81 7.55 -46.87
CA ALA A 46 30.42 7.79 -46.56
C ALA A 46 29.75 6.44 -46.27
N GLU A 47 29.72 6.02 -45.00
CA GLU A 47 28.78 5.00 -44.56
C GLU A 47 27.40 5.64 -44.55
N GLN A 48 26.64 5.31 -45.59
CA GLN A 48 25.18 5.32 -45.56
C GLN A 48 24.73 4.77 -44.21
N ALA A 49 24.14 5.65 -43.39
CA ALA A 49 23.34 5.27 -42.24
C ALA A 49 22.10 4.53 -42.76
N GLY A 50 22.32 3.28 -43.17
CA GLY A 50 21.27 2.30 -43.37
C GLY A 50 20.57 2.16 -42.03
N THR A 51 19.27 2.46 -42.02
CA THR A 51 18.35 2.01 -40.99
C THR A 51 18.44 0.50 -40.92
N ALA A 52 19.36 -0.02 -40.11
CA ALA A 52 19.37 -1.40 -39.69
C ALA A 52 18.07 -1.62 -38.92
N GLY A 53 17.07 -2.13 -39.62
CA GLY A 53 15.81 -2.53 -39.05
C GLY A 53 16.09 -3.51 -37.93
N ARG A 54 15.93 -3.06 -36.68
CA ARG A 54 15.79 -3.99 -35.56
C ARG A 54 14.60 -4.88 -35.88
N ASP A 55 14.79 -6.18 -35.74
CA ASP A 55 13.74 -7.16 -35.94
C ASP A 55 12.55 -6.80 -35.03
N PRO A 56 11.39 -6.40 -35.59
CA PRO A 56 10.25 -5.96 -34.80
C PRO A 56 9.71 -7.05 -33.88
N VAL A 57 9.96 -8.32 -34.19
CA VAL A 57 9.61 -9.46 -33.34
C VAL A 57 10.53 -9.54 -32.12
N LYS A 58 11.82 -9.23 -32.28
CA LYS A 58 12.80 -9.20 -31.19
C LYS A 58 12.54 -8.02 -30.23
N ASP A 59 12.22 -6.84 -30.76
CA ASP A 59 11.88 -5.67 -29.95
C ASP A 59 10.59 -5.89 -29.12
N LEU A 60 9.58 -6.58 -29.67
CA LEU A 60 8.39 -6.98 -28.92
C LEU A 60 8.68 -8.03 -27.84
N ALA A 61 9.57 -8.99 -28.12
CA ALA A 61 9.97 -10.02 -27.15
C ALA A 61 10.75 -9.42 -25.97
N ASP A 62 11.60 -8.43 -26.23
CA ASP A 62 12.35 -7.73 -25.18
C ASP A 62 11.43 -6.83 -24.34
N LEU A 63 10.50 -6.12 -24.97
CA LEU A 63 9.49 -5.32 -24.25
C LEU A 63 8.52 -6.21 -23.45
N ARG A 64 8.19 -7.40 -23.96
CA ARG A 64 7.42 -8.43 -23.25
C ARG A 64 8.13 -8.84 -21.96
N LYS A 65 9.41 -9.18 -22.06
CA LYS A 65 10.21 -9.59 -20.90
C LYS A 65 10.24 -8.49 -19.85
N GLN A 66 10.42 -7.23 -20.28
CA GLN A 66 10.37 -6.07 -19.40
C GLN A 66 9.00 -5.86 -18.74
N ALA A 67 7.90 -6.10 -19.46
CA ALA A 67 6.55 -6.04 -18.90
C ALA A 67 6.29 -7.15 -17.88
N GLU A 68 6.73 -8.38 -18.16
CA GLU A 68 6.63 -9.52 -17.22
C GLU A 68 7.48 -9.31 -15.96
N GLU A 69 8.68 -8.76 -16.10
CA GLU A 69 9.56 -8.40 -14.99
C GLU A 69 8.96 -7.26 -14.14
N ALA A 70 8.40 -6.24 -14.79
CA ALA A 70 7.71 -5.15 -14.09
C ALA A 70 6.45 -5.65 -13.35
N ALA A 71 5.68 -6.55 -13.96
CA ALA A 71 4.55 -7.21 -13.33
C ALA A 71 4.99 -8.04 -12.11
N LYS A 72 6.11 -8.78 -12.22
CA LYS A 72 6.69 -9.52 -11.10
C LYS A 72 7.12 -8.59 -9.96
N ALA A 73 7.80 -7.49 -10.27
CA ALA A 73 8.20 -6.49 -9.29
C ALA A 73 6.99 -5.85 -8.60
N LEU A 74 5.95 -5.50 -9.36
CA LEU A 74 4.72 -4.92 -8.81
C LEU A 74 3.99 -5.90 -7.89
N ALA A 75 3.91 -7.18 -8.26
CA ALA A 75 3.31 -8.21 -7.42
C ALA A 75 4.06 -8.40 -6.10
N ALA A 76 5.39 -8.46 -6.15
CA ALA A 76 6.22 -8.56 -4.95
C ALA A 76 6.04 -7.34 -4.04
N ALA A 77 6.02 -6.14 -4.62
CA ALA A 77 5.77 -4.91 -3.87
C ALA A 77 4.35 -4.86 -3.27
N THR A 78 3.32 -5.34 -3.98
CA THR A 78 1.94 -5.43 -3.47
C THR A 78 1.89 -6.29 -2.21
N LYS A 79 2.52 -7.47 -2.26
CA LYS A 79 2.58 -8.36 -1.11
C LYS A 79 3.34 -7.74 0.05
N ALA A 80 4.49 -7.10 -0.22
CA ALA A 80 5.25 -6.38 0.80
C ALA A 80 4.44 -5.24 1.44
N LEU A 81 3.58 -4.56 0.67
CA LEU A 81 2.67 -3.52 1.16
C LEU A 81 1.57 -4.09 2.05
N GLU A 82 1.00 -5.23 1.69
CA GLU A 82 0.01 -5.93 2.52
C GLU A 82 0.62 -6.35 3.87
N ASP A 83 1.81 -6.95 3.83
CA ASP A 83 2.55 -7.35 5.04
C ASP A 83 2.88 -6.14 5.93
N ARG A 84 3.34 -5.03 5.33
CA ARG A 84 3.62 -3.79 6.07
C ARG A 84 2.37 -3.14 6.63
N ARG A 85 1.25 -3.13 5.91
CA ARG A 85 -0.05 -2.65 6.42
C ARG A 85 -0.53 -3.46 7.61
N ALA A 86 -0.33 -4.78 7.59
CA ALA A 86 -0.64 -5.63 8.73
C ALA A 86 0.23 -5.26 9.95
N LYS A 87 1.53 -5.04 9.75
CA LYS A 87 2.43 -4.56 10.81
C LYS A 87 2.05 -3.18 11.36
N LEU A 88 1.66 -2.24 10.50
CA LEU A 88 1.18 -0.92 10.91
C LEU A 88 -0.08 -1.01 11.76
N LYS A 89 -1.01 -1.91 11.41
CA LYS A 89 -2.21 -2.16 12.20
C LYS A 89 -1.89 -2.75 13.58
N GLU A 90 -0.86 -3.58 13.66
CA GLU A 90 -0.39 -4.12 14.93
C GLU A 90 0.32 -3.06 15.78
N ALA A 91 1.19 -2.26 15.16
CA ALA A 91 1.82 -1.11 15.81
C ALA A 91 0.78 -0.09 16.33
N ASP A 92 -0.32 0.11 15.62
CA ASP A 92 -1.43 0.98 16.03
C ASP A 92 -2.16 0.45 17.27
N ARG A 93 -2.33 -0.88 17.36
CA ARG A 93 -2.89 -1.54 18.54
C ARG A 93 -1.97 -1.43 19.74
N GLU A 94 -0.68 -1.68 19.56
CA GLU A 94 0.36 -1.51 20.58
C GLU A 94 0.43 -0.07 21.06
N LEU A 95 0.48 0.91 20.15
CA LEU A 95 0.45 2.33 20.49
C LEU A 95 -0.80 2.69 21.29
N SER A 96 -1.98 2.23 20.85
CA SER A 96 -3.24 2.47 21.58
C SER A 96 -3.22 1.85 22.97
N LYS A 97 -2.60 0.68 23.14
CA LYS A 97 -2.42 0.03 24.44
C LYS A 97 -1.48 0.85 25.33
N LYS A 98 -0.35 1.30 24.81
CA LYS A 98 0.62 2.13 25.52
C LYS A 98 0.06 3.48 25.95
N LEU A 99 -0.75 4.12 25.10
CA LEU A 99 -1.45 5.35 25.46
C LEU A 99 -2.45 5.15 26.60
N ARG A 100 -3.17 4.02 26.63
CA ARG A 100 -4.05 3.66 27.76
C ARG A 100 -3.26 3.36 29.04
N GLU A 101 -2.13 2.66 28.92
CA GLU A 101 -1.22 2.42 30.05
C GLU A 101 -0.70 3.74 30.62
N LEU A 102 -0.34 4.69 29.75
CA LEU A 102 0.11 6.03 30.14
C LEU A 102 -0.99 6.82 30.85
N GLU A 103 -2.22 6.80 30.32
CA GLU A 103 -3.37 7.47 30.95
C GLU A 103 -3.65 6.90 32.36
N ASN A 104 -3.54 5.58 32.53
CA ASN A 104 -3.70 4.94 33.83
C ASN A 104 -2.57 5.32 34.80
N ALA A 105 -1.33 5.42 34.31
CA ALA A 105 -0.19 5.85 35.12
C ALA A 105 -0.32 7.32 35.55
N ASP A 106 -0.79 8.20 34.66
CA ASP A 106 -1.10 9.60 34.99
C ASP A 106 -2.19 9.69 36.07
N ARG A 107 -3.23 8.85 35.98
CA ARG A 107 -4.30 8.78 36.99
C ARG A 107 -3.77 8.32 38.35
N ALA A 108 -2.93 7.29 38.37
CA ALA A 108 -2.31 6.80 39.61
C ALA A 108 -1.43 7.88 40.27
N LEU A 109 -0.68 8.66 39.48
CA LEU A 109 0.08 9.81 39.98
C LEU A 109 -0.82 10.88 40.59
N GLU A 110 -1.98 11.12 39.98
CA GLU A 110 -2.94 12.12 40.46
C GLU A 110 -3.60 11.71 41.78
N GLU A 111 -3.85 10.41 41.98
CA GLU A 111 -4.36 9.86 43.25
C GLU A 111 -3.36 10.04 44.40
N VAL A 112 -2.06 9.88 44.15
CA VAL A 112 -1.00 10.04 45.16
C VAL A 112 -0.67 11.51 45.44
N ARG A 113 -0.92 12.41 44.47
CA ARG A 113 -0.55 13.83 44.55
C ARG A 113 -1.27 14.58 45.68
N LYS A 114 -2.55 14.31 45.91
CA LYS A 114 -3.35 15.00 46.96
C LYS A 114 -2.89 14.65 48.38
N PRO A 115 -2.82 13.35 48.75
CA PRO A 115 -2.32 12.94 50.06
C PRO A 115 -0.90 13.45 50.34
N LEU A 116 -0.04 13.48 49.32
CA LEU A 116 1.31 14.01 49.47
C LEU A 116 1.33 15.51 49.81
N ALA A 117 0.46 16.29 49.16
CA ALA A 117 0.31 17.72 49.43
C ALA A 117 -0.28 17.98 50.83
N ASP A 118 -1.28 17.20 51.23
CA ASP A 118 -1.92 17.29 52.54
C ASP A 118 -0.95 16.89 53.67
N LEU A 119 -0.15 15.82 53.48
CA LEU A 119 0.88 15.39 54.42
C LEU A 119 1.98 16.45 54.58
N ALA A 120 2.40 17.07 53.48
CA ALA A 120 3.39 18.16 53.51
C ALA A 120 2.86 19.38 54.28
N LEU A 121 1.58 19.71 54.12
CA LEU A 121 0.93 20.80 54.85
C LEU A 121 0.81 20.51 56.35
N LEU A 122 0.40 19.28 56.71
CA LEU A 122 0.31 18.82 58.10
C LEU A 122 1.66 18.89 58.81
N LEU A 123 2.72 18.35 58.19
CA LEU A 123 4.09 18.39 58.74
C LEU A 123 4.59 19.83 58.94
N TYR A 124 4.27 20.73 58.01
CA TYR A 124 4.64 22.14 58.13
C TYR A 124 3.94 22.82 59.31
N GLN A 125 2.68 22.46 59.59
CA GLN A 125 1.92 22.97 60.74
C GLN A 125 2.34 22.33 62.08
N GLN A 126 2.69 21.04 62.08
CA GLN A 126 3.04 20.30 63.30
C GLN A 126 4.47 20.53 63.79
N ALA A 127 5.42 20.83 62.89
CA ALA A 127 6.76 21.27 63.27
C ALA A 127 6.75 22.59 64.08
N ALA A 128 5.63 23.32 64.07
CA ALA A 128 5.40 24.51 64.88
C ALA A 128 4.77 24.20 66.27
N ALA A 129 4.49 22.93 66.61
CA ALA A 129 3.91 22.55 67.90
C ALA A 129 4.97 22.50 69.02
N GLY A 130 4.72 23.23 70.12
CA GLY A 130 5.70 23.54 71.16
C GLY A 130 6.22 22.38 72.02
N ASP A 131 5.54 21.23 72.09
CA ASP A 131 5.89 20.14 73.01
C ASP A 131 7.14 19.36 72.57
N VAL A 132 7.30 19.08 71.27
CA VAL A 132 8.51 18.44 70.73
C VAL A 132 9.70 19.40 70.81
N ALA A 133 9.47 20.71 70.66
CA ALA A 133 10.50 21.73 70.85
C ALA A 133 10.95 21.82 72.31
N MET A 134 10.02 21.73 73.27
CA MET A 134 10.33 21.70 74.71
C MET A 134 11.15 20.47 75.11
N PHE A 135 10.84 19.29 74.56
CA PHE A 135 11.66 18.08 74.75
C PHE A 135 13.09 18.27 74.24
N ILE A 136 13.26 18.85 73.05
CA ILE A 136 14.59 19.10 72.45
C ILE A 136 15.42 20.08 73.31
N MET A 137 14.79 21.09 73.92
CA MET A 137 15.50 22.09 74.73
C MET A 137 15.78 21.66 76.17
N THR A 138 14.92 20.84 76.77
CA THR A 138 14.98 20.52 78.23
C THR A 138 15.35 19.08 78.54
N GLY A 139 15.26 18.16 77.56
CA GLY A 139 15.52 16.73 77.74
C GLY A 139 14.47 15.97 78.55
N GLN A 140 13.38 16.62 78.99
CA GLN A 140 12.29 15.97 79.71
C GLN A 140 11.20 15.50 78.75
N ALA A 141 10.88 14.20 78.76
CA ALA A 141 9.77 13.62 78.01
C ALA A 141 8.63 13.23 78.97
N ASP A 142 7.42 13.70 78.68
CA ASP A 142 6.19 13.20 79.26
C ASP A 142 5.51 12.20 78.30
N GLU A 143 4.39 11.60 78.73
CA GLU A 143 3.66 10.60 77.93
C GLU A 143 3.16 11.17 76.58
N ASN A 144 2.84 12.46 76.54
CA ASN A 144 2.40 13.16 75.34
C ASN A 144 3.56 13.37 74.35
N THR A 145 4.75 13.69 74.85
CA THR A 145 5.98 13.81 74.07
C THR A 145 6.35 12.49 73.39
N LEU A 146 6.25 11.37 74.11
CA LEU A 146 6.54 10.03 73.55
C LEU A 146 5.54 9.62 72.47
N ARG A 147 4.24 9.93 72.63
CA ARG A 147 3.25 9.73 71.57
C ARG A 147 3.54 10.60 70.35
N ALA A 148 3.85 11.88 70.56
CA ALA A 148 4.20 12.79 69.47
C ALA A 148 5.44 12.33 68.69
N LEU A 149 6.47 11.81 69.36
CA LEU A 149 7.65 11.23 68.71
C LEU A 149 7.33 9.94 67.93
N GLY A 150 6.44 9.10 68.46
CA GLY A 150 5.91 7.92 67.76
C GLY A 150 5.16 8.29 66.48
N ASP A 151 4.27 9.28 66.57
CA ASP A 151 3.50 9.80 65.44
C ASP A 151 4.41 10.39 64.36
N ILE A 152 5.43 11.17 64.74
CA ILE A 152 6.43 11.72 63.81
C ILE A 152 7.19 10.60 63.08
N THR A 153 7.57 9.54 63.80
CA THR A 153 8.29 8.40 63.20
C THR A 153 7.41 7.66 62.20
N GLN A 154 6.13 7.47 62.53
CA GLN A 154 5.16 6.85 61.64
C GLN A 154 4.87 7.70 60.39
N ILE A 155 4.73 9.01 60.54
CA ILE A 155 4.57 9.95 59.42
C ILE A 155 5.81 9.95 58.51
N ALA A 156 7.02 9.92 59.09
CA ALA A 156 8.26 9.85 58.33
C ALA A 156 8.37 8.56 57.51
N GLN A 157 8.01 7.41 58.10
CA GLN A 157 7.96 6.12 57.37
C GLN A 157 6.92 6.12 56.25
N GLN A 158 5.75 6.71 56.48
CA GLN A 158 4.73 6.87 55.44
C GLN A 158 5.22 7.78 54.31
N ARG A 159 5.91 8.89 54.61
CA ARG A 159 6.51 9.79 53.61
C ARG A 159 7.48 9.05 52.70
N ASP A 160 8.42 8.30 53.27
CA ASP A 160 9.45 7.62 52.48
C ASP A 160 8.84 6.54 51.57
N THR A 161 7.78 5.87 52.05
CA THR A 161 6.99 4.91 51.24
C THR A 161 6.30 5.60 50.07
N ILE A 162 5.59 6.70 50.31
CA ILE A 162 4.86 7.42 49.26
C ILE A 162 5.83 8.08 48.26
N ALA A 163 6.96 8.61 48.74
CA ALA A 163 8.00 9.16 47.88
C ALA A 163 8.61 8.10 46.96
N ALA A 164 8.88 6.91 47.49
CA ALA A 164 9.38 5.78 46.70
C ALA A 164 8.34 5.30 45.65
N GLU A 165 7.06 5.25 46.01
CA GLU A 165 5.97 4.89 45.09
C GLU A 165 5.79 5.93 43.98
N THR A 166 5.80 7.22 44.33
CA THR A 166 5.73 8.32 43.35
C THR A 166 6.90 8.29 42.38
N GLY A 167 8.12 8.02 42.87
CA GLY A 167 9.30 7.87 42.02
C GLY A 167 9.15 6.75 40.99
N ARG A 168 8.60 5.59 41.41
CA ARG A 168 8.33 4.47 40.50
C ARG A 168 7.28 4.81 39.44
N LEU A 169 6.20 5.47 39.84
CA LEU A 169 5.13 5.88 38.91
C LEU A 169 5.62 6.91 37.88
N LEU A 170 6.46 7.86 38.30
CA LEU A 170 7.08 8.82 37.37
C LEU A 170 8.00 8.14 36.36
N GLU A 171 8.85 7.21 36.80
CA GLU A 171 9.74 6.45 35.90
C GLU A 171 8.92 5.61 34.90
N GLN A 172 7.85 4.97 35.36
CA GLN A 172 6.95 4.20 34.50
C GLN A 172 6.26 5.09 33.45
N ARG A 173 5.77 6.27 33.85
CA ARG A 173 5.16 7.25 32.95
C ARG A 173 6.15 7.72 31.88
N GLU A 174 7.37 8.09 32.27
CA GLU A 174 8.41 8.54 31.32
C GLU A 174 8.73 7.45 30.30
N ARG A 175 8.88 6.21 30.76
CA ARG A 175 9.13 5.05 29.89
C ARG A 175 8.01 4.85 28.87
N LEU A 176 6.75 4.84 29.32
CA LEU A 176 5.59 4.67 28.45
C LEU A 176 5.45 5.82 27.44
N ALA A 177 5.75 7.06 27.86
CA ALA A 177 5.73 8.22 26.98
C ALA A 177 6.78 8.09 25.86
N ILE A 178 8.01 7.68 26.18
CA ILE A 178 9.08 7.44 25.20
C ILE A 178 8.70 6.32 24.24
N GLU A 179 8.20 5.19 24.75
CA GLU A 179 7.74 4.06 23.93
C GLU A 179 6.63 4.47 22.95
N ALA A 180 5.63 5.24 23.42
CA ALA A 180 4.55 5.74 22.58
C ALA A 180 5.03 6.73 21.50
N GLN A 181 5.97 7.62 21.84
CA GLN A 181 6.56 8.54 20.86
C GLN A 181 7.38 7.82 19.79
N ASN A 182 8.19 6.84 20.19
CA ASN A 182 8.97 6.03 19.25
C ASN A 182 8.08 5.24 18.29
N LEU A 183 7.04 4.57 18.81
CA LEU A 183 6.05 3.85 18.00
C LEU A 183 5.34 4.77 17.01
N ARG A 184 4.98 5.99 17.44
CA ARG A 184 4.33 6.98 16.57
C ARG A 184 5.28 7.46 15.46
N ALA A 185 6.54 7.73 15.77
CA ALA A 185 7.54 8.16 14.81
C ALA A 185 7.82 7.06 13.77
N GLU A 186 7.99 5.81 14.21
CA GLU A 186 8.21 4.66 13.35
C GLU A 186 7.02 4.42 12.41
N LYS A 187 5.80 4.52 12.92
CA LYS A 187 4.56 4.43 12.12
C LYS A 187 4.55 5.46 10.99
N LEU A 188 4.74 6.75 11.31
CA LEU A 188 4.69 7.83 10.32
C LEU A 188 5.77 7.69 9.24
N LEU A 189 6.98 7.28 9.63
CA LEU A 189 8.06 7.03 8.69
C LEU A 189 7.72 5.87 7.75
N SER A 190 7.18 4.77 8.29
CA SER A 190 6.80 3.60 7.51
C SER A 190 5.66 3.91 6.53
N GLU A 191 4.65 4.68 6.96
CA GLU A 191 3.56 5.17 6.09
C GLU A 191 4.10 6.03 4.94
N ALA A 192 4.99 6.99 5.22
CA ALA A 192 5.55 7.86 4.19
C ALA A 192 6.42 7.11 3.17
N GLN A 193 7.22 6.13 3.61
CA GLN A 193 8.04 5.30 2.73
C GLN A 193 7.19 4.46 1.77
N ILE A 194 6.06 3.94 2.26
CA ILE A 194 5.12 3.13 1.48
C ILE A 194 4.56 3.92 0.30
N ASP A 195 4.10 5.15 0.52
CA ASP A 195 3.47 5.96 -0.53
C ASP A 195 4.46 6.31 -1.66
N VAL A 196 5.71 6.61 -1.31
CA VAL A 196 6.78 6.91 -2.28
C VAL A 196 7.15 5.67 -3.10
N GLU A 197 7.27 4.50 -2.46
CA GLU A 197 7.59 3.24 -3.12
C GLU A 197 6.48 2.84 -4.10
N VAL A 198 5.21 2.96 -3.68
CA VAL A 198 4.05 2.74 -4.54
C VAL A 198 4.08 3.67 -5.75
N ASP A 199 4.18 4.98 -5.56
CA ASP A 199 4.14 5.96 -6.64
C ASP A 199 5.27 5.74 -7.67
N THR A 200 6.47 5.42 -7.20
CA THR A 200 7.62 5.10 -8.06
C THR A 200 7.36 3.87 -8.93
N LEU A 201 6.80 2.81 -8.33
CA LEU A 201 6.43 1.60 -9.04
C LEU A 201 5.29 1.84 -10.05
N ARG A 202 4.35 2.73 -9.71
CA ARG A 202 3.27 3.12 -10.63
C ARG A 202 3.83 3.80 -11.88
N LYS A 203 4.66 4.81 -11.69
CA LYS A 203 5.32 5.56 -12.78
C LYS A 203 6.16 4.66 -13.69
N ARG A 204 6.89 3.70 -13.11
CA ARG A 204 7.67 2.73 -13.88
C ARG A 204 6.79 1.83 -14.74
N SER A 205 5.71 1.31 -14.17
CA SER A 205 4.73 0.51 -14.90
C SER A 205 4.08 1.32 -16.03
N ASP A 206 3.64 2.56 -15.77
CA ASP A 206 3.01 3.44 -16.78
C ASP A 206 3.94 3.67 -17.97
N LYS A 207 5.23 3.89 -17.70
CA LYS A 207 6.24 4.12 -18.74
C LYS A 207 6.40 2.89 -19.66
N ILE A 208 6.46 1.69 -19.09
CA ILE A 208 6.61 0.44 -19.83
C ILE A 208 5.37 0.15 -20.68
N VAL A 209 4.18 0.32 -20.10
CA VAL A 209 2.91 0.16 -20.81
C VAL A 209 2.80 1.15 -21.97
N LYS A 210 3.19 2.41 -21.75
CA LYS A 210 3.18 3.44 -22.80
C LYS A 210 4.15 3.11 -23.93
N SER A 211 5.39 2.70 -23.62
CA SER A 211 6.36 2.32 -24.66
C SER A 211 5.91 1.12 -25.48
N LEU A 212 5.24 0.17 -24.83
CA LEU A 212 4.76 -1.06 -25.45
C LEU A 212 3.53 -0.82 -26.32
N THR A 213 2.60 0.02 -25.85
CA THR A 213 1.46 0.50 -26.65
C THR A 213 1.94 1.27 -27.89
N GLN A 214 2.99 2.09 -27.76
CA GLN A 214 3.60 2.81 -28.87
C GLN A 214 4.33 1.88 -29.86
N ALA A 215 5.00 0.84 -29.36
CA ALA A 215 5.64 -0.17 -30.21
C ALA A 215 4.61 -0.96 -31.03
N LEU A 216 3.50 -1.36 -30.39
CA LEU A 216 2.38 -2.03 -31.06
C LEU A 216 1.71 -1.12 -32.11
N ALA A 217 1.55 0.18 -31.81
CA ALA A 217 1.00 1.14 -32.76
C ALA A 217 1.92 1.38 -33.99
N LYS A 218 3.24 1.39 -33.80
CA LYS A 218 4.23 1.54 -34.89
C LYS A 218 4.27 0.33 -35.83
N LEU A 219 3.80 -0.83 -35.39
CA LEU A 219 3.69 -2.04 -36.20
C LEU A 219 2.40 -2.13 -37.03
N GLY A 220 1.63 -1.04 -37.10
CA GLY A 220 0.50 -0.93 -38.03
C GLY A 220 -0.81 -1.58 -37.57
N ILE A 221 -0.90 -2.01 -36.30
CA ILE A 221 -2.16 -2.50 -35.71
C ILE A 221 -3.08 -1.28 -35.48
N LYS A 222 -3.96 -1.01 -36.45
CA LYS A 222 -5.06 -0.07 -36.30
C LYS A 222 -6.29 -0.80 -35.75
N VAL A 223 -6.96 -0.17 -34.78
CA VAL A 223 -8.22 -0.63 -34.19
C VAL A 223 -9.35 0.09 -34.90
N ASP A 224 -10.03 -0.62 -35.78
CA ASP A 224 -11.01 -0.01 -36.68
C ASP A 224 -12.44 -0.27 -36.20
N LYS A 225 -13.25 0.79 -36.28
CA LYS A 225 -14.69 0.79 -36.00
C LYS A 225 -15.46 0.32 -37.23
N VAL A 226 -16.48 -0.52 -36.98
CA VAL A 226 -17.62 -0.88 -37.86
C VAL A 226 -17.23 -1.74 -39.09
N GLY A 227 -17.72 -2.94 -39.36
CA GLY A 227 -18.82 -3.73 -38.85
C GLY A 227 -19.28 -4.68 -39.97
N ARG A 228 -19.33 -5.99 -39.65
CA ARG A 228 -19.94 -7.14 -40.37
C ARG A 228 -19.25 -7.69 -41.63
N ALA A 229 -18.72 -8.91 -41.45
CA ALA A 229 -19.29 -10.11 -42.07
C ALA A 229 -19.10 -11.29 -41.08
N ALA A 230 -20.19 -11.80 -40.50
CA ALA A 230 -20.22 -12.99 -39.61
C ALA A 230 -18.99 -13.16 -38.69
N PHE A 231 -18.79 -12.20 -37.77
CA PHE A 231 -17.69 -12.08 -36.79
C PHE A 231 -16.24 -12.27 -37.26
N SER A 232 -15.97 -12.48 -38.55
CA SER A 232 -14.63 -12.50 -39.17
C SER A 232 -13.54 -13.15 -38.30
N CYS A 233 -13.92 -14.20 -37.55
CA CYS A 233 -13.07 -14.80 -36.55
C CYS A 233 -12.28 -15.90 -37.21
N ASP A 234 -10.98 -15.68 -37.35
CA ASP A 234 -10.06 -16.70 -37.88
C ASP A 234 -9.58 -17.58 -36.71
N PRO A 235 -10.05 -18.83 -36.60
CA PRO A 235 -9.65 -19.74 -35.52
C PRO A 235 -8.15 -20.02 -35.50
N THR A 236 -7.47 -19.90 -36.65
CA THR A 236 -6.02 -20.19 -36.76
C THR A 236 -5.18 -19.19 -35.99
N LYS A 237 -5.73 -18.00 -35.70
CA LYS A 237 -5.05 -16.93 -34.96
C LYS A 237 -4.90 -17.22 -33.47
N ALA A 238 -5.60 -18.22 -32.90
CA ALA A 238 -5.47 -18.56 -31.48
C ALA A 238 -4.02 -18.92 -31.08
N LYS A 239 -3.32 -19.69 -31.91
CA LYS A 239 -1.93 -20.08 -31.67
C LYS A 239 -0.97 -18.91 -31.79
N ALA A 240 -1.25 -17.97 -32.70
CA ALA A 240 -0.48 -16.74 -32.85
C ALA A 240 -0.74 -15.79 -31.67
N ALA A 241 -1.98 -15.69 -31.20
CA ALA A 241 -2.39 -14.87 -30.07
C ALA A 241 -1.66 -15.26 -28.77
N ALA A 242 -1.37 -16.55 -28.55
CA ALA A 242 -0.61 -17.04 -27.40
C ALA A 242 0.85 -16.54 -27.35
N ARG A 243 1.39 -16.01 -28.47
CA ARG A 243 2.74 -15.43 -28.52
C ARG A 243 2.78 -14.01 -27.93
N PHE A 244 1.64 -13.34 -27.87
CA PHE A 244 1.57 -11.99 -27.30
C PHE A 244 1.53 -12.05 -25.76
N PRO A 245 2.10 -11.05 -25.08
CA PRO A 245 2.05 -11.00 -23.63
C PRO A 245 0.64 -10.71 -23.12
N ASN A 246 0.44 -11.01 -21.84
CA ASN A 246 -0.80 -10.74 -21.13
C ASN A 246 -1.17 -9.25 -21.21
N GLY A 247 -2.34 -8.97 -21.78
CA GLY A 247 -2.92 -7.64 -21.97
C GLY A 247 -2.46 -6.93 -23.24
N LEU A 248 -1.74 -7.62 -24.14
CA LEU A 248 -1.13 -7.00 -25.33
C LEU A 248 -1.38 -7.78 -26.61
N ILE A 249 -2.41 -8.63 -26.62
CA ILE A 249 -2.93 -9.25 -27.83
C ILE A 249 -3.49 -8.14 -28.72
N PRO A 250 -2.98 -7.97 -29.96
CA PRO A 250 -3.52 -6.98 -30.89
C PRO A 250 -4.96 -7.33 -31.28
N ASP A 251 -5.78 -6.31 -31.56
CA ASP A 251 -7.19 -6.47 -31.90
C ASP A 251 -7.44 -7.39 -33.10
N GLU A 252 -6.51 -7.46 -34.05
CA GLU A 252 -6.60 -8.36 -35.22
C GLU A 252 -6.47 -9.85 -34.88
N TYR A 253 -5.98 -10.18 -33.68
CA TYR A 253 -5.88 -11.54 -33.13
C TYR A 253 -7.00 -11.86 -32.13
N LEU A 254 -7.89 -10.90 -31.89
CA LEU A 254 -9.06 -11.05 -31.05
C LEU A 254 -10.32 -11.14 -31.91
N CYS A 255 -11.25 -11.98 -31.47
CA CYS A 255 -12.55 -12.14 -32.10
C CYS A 255 -13.62 -11.41 -31.28
N PRO A 256 -14.47 -10.59 -31.92
CA PRO A 256 -15.59 -9.96 -31.25
C PRO A 256 -16.63 -11.01 -30.83
N LEU A 257 -17.27 -10.78 -29.68
CA LEU A 257 -18.38 -11.59 -29.19
C LEU A 257 -19.74 -11.05 -29.65
N GLN A 258 -20.79 -11.84 -29.44
CA GLN A 258 -22.17 -11.41 -29.67
C GLN A 258 -22.57 -10.23 -28.75
N GLN A 259 -21.94 -10.13 -27.58
CA GLN A 259 -22.04 -9.00 -26.66
C GLN A 259 -21.17 -7.84 -27.16
N LYS A 260 -21.81 -6.71 -27.46
CA LYS A 260 -21.13 -5.53 -28.03
C LYS A 260 -19.98 -5.05 -27.14
N GLY A 261 -18.84 -4.76 -27.75
CA GLY A 261 -17.67 -4.23 -27.04
C GLY A 261 -16.76 -5.30 -26.43
N HIS A 262 -17.18 -6.56 -26.41
CA HIS A 262 -16.38 -7.66 -25.86
C HIS A 262 -15.63 -8.41 -26.95
N LYS A 263 -14.41 -8.82 -26.62
CA LYS A 263 -13.52 -9.58 -27.50
C LYS A 263 -12.78 -10.64 -26.70
N LEU A 264 -12.46 -11.76 -27.34
CA LEU A 264 -11.68 -12.84 -26.78
C LEU A 264 -10.66 -13.36 -27.80
N ARG A 265 -9.72 -14.18 -27.35
CA ARG A 265 -8.91 -14.99 -28.24
C ARG A 265 -9.80 -15.91 -29.09
N ALA A 266 -9.41 -16.20 -30.32
CA ALA A 266 -10.28 -16.85 -31.29
C ALA A 266 -10.89 -18.19 -30.83
N ASP A 267 -10.09 -19.05 -30.22
CA ASP A 267 -10.54 -20.33 -29.64
C ASP A 267 -11.57 -20.13 -28.53
N ALA A 268 -11.26 -19.26 -27.57
CA ALA A 268 -12.18 -18.91 -26.49
C ALA A 268 -13.48 -18.26 -27.02
N ALA A 269 -13.39 -17.38 -28.02
CA ALA A 269 -14.55 -16.72 -28.62
C ALA A 269 -15.51 -17.72 -29.28
N ILE A 270 -14.98 -18.68 -30.04
CA ILE A 270 -15.77 -19.72 -30.70
C ILE A 270 -16.47 -20.61 -29.66
N ALA A 271 -15.72 -21.04 -28.66
CA ALA A 271 -16.25 -21.80 -27.54
C ALA A 271 -17.36 -21.03 -26.79
N PHE A 272 -17.15 -19.73 -26.56
CA PHE A 272 -18.11 -18.87 -25.89
C PHE A 272 -19.40 -18.68 -26.70
N ILE A 273 -19.30 -18.59 -28.03
CA ILE A 273 -20.48 -18.52 -28.91
C ILE A 273 -21.34 -19.78 -28.74
N SER A 274 -20.73 -20.97 -28.78
CA SER A 274 -21.44 -22.25 -28.57
C SER A 274 -22.10 -22.34 -27.19
N LEU A 275 -21.39 -21.91 -26.15
CA LEU A 275 -21.92 -21.82 -24.78
C LEU A 275 -23.11 -20.86 -24.70
N ASN A 276 -22.99 -19.67 -25.31
CA ASN A 276 -24.00 -18.63 -25.32
C ASN A 276 -25.28 -19.09 -26.02
N GLU A 277 -25.16 -19.86 -27.10
CA GLU A 277 -26.30 -20.45 -27.81
C GLU A 277 -27.04 -21.48 -26.95
N ALA A 278 -26.30 -22.35 -26.24
CA ALA A 278 -26.90 -23.31 -25.32
C ALA A 278 -27.59 -22.61 -24.13
N TYR A 279 -26.96 -21.58 -23.59
CA TYR A 279 -27.53 -20.75 -22.52
C TYR A 279 -28.81 -20.05 -23.00
N ARG A 280 -28.81 -19.47 -24.20
CA ARG A 280 -29.98 -18.81 -24.79
C ARG A 280 -31.14 -19.78 -24.99
N LYS A 281 -30.88 -21.02 -25.41
CA LYS A 281 -31.93 -22.06 -25.50
C LYS A 281 -32.53 -22.39 -24.14
N ARG A 282 -31.74 -22.33 -23.06
CA ARG A 282 -32.20 -22.61 -21.69
C ARG A 282 -32.98 -21.46 -21.07
N PHE A 283 -32.51 -20.23 -21.21
CA PHE A 283 -32.99 -19.06 -20.45
C PHE A 283 -33.71 -18.02 -21.31
N GLY A 284 -33.76 -18.18 -22.63
CA GLY A 284 -34.42 -17.25 -23.56
C GLY A 284 -33.64 -15.96 -23.84
N THR A 285 -32.53 -15.71 -23.12
CA THR A 285 -31.67 -14.54 -23.30
C THR A 285 -30.22 -14.96 -23.50
N PRO A 286 -29.39 -14.18 -24.23
CA PRO A 286 -27.95 -14.43 -24.26
C PRO A 286 -27.33 -14.24 -22.87
N ILE A 287 -26.16 -14.83 -22.66
CA ILE A 287 -25.30 -14.58 -21.51
C ILE A 287 -24.94 -13.08 -21.49
N CYS A 288 -25.06 -12.47 -20.33
CA CYS A 288 -24.60 -11.10 -20.10
C CYS A 288 -23.10 -11.15 -19.78
N VAL A 289 -22.31 -10.32 -20.47
CA VAL A 289 -20.86 -10.19 -20.25
C VAL A 289 -20.61 -8.78 -19.73
N SER A 290 -19.92 -8.66 -18.59
CA SER A 290 -19.52 -7.39 -17.99
C SER A 290 -18.07 -7.05 -18.33
N ASP A 291 -17.20 -8.06 -18.44
CA ASP A 291 -15.81 -7.89 -18.86
C ASP A 291 -15.30 -9.11 -19.66
N SER A 292 -14.28 -8.90 -20.49
CA SER A 292 -13.71 -9.90 -21.41
C SER A 292 -12.22 -9.67 -21.57
N TYR A 293 -11.67 -9.62 -22.79
CA TYR A 293 -10.28 -9.19 -22.96
C TYR A 293 -10.03 -7.81 -22.36
N ARG A 294 -8.99 -7.71 -21.52
CA ARG A 294 -8.57 -6.46 -20.87
C ARG A 294 -7.12 -6.17 -21.23
N SER A 295 -6.88 -5.03 -21.87
CA SER A 295 -5.52 -4.60 -22.23
C SER A 295 -4.67 -4.32 -20.98
N LEU A 296 -3.35 -4.35 -21.13
CA LEU A 296 -2.41 -4.10 -20.04
C LEU A 296 -2.60 -2.70 -19.44
N ALA A 297 -2.84 -1.70 -20.28
CA ALA A 297 -3.16 -0.34 -19.86
C ALA A 297 -4.48 -0.26 -19.08
N ALA A 298 -5.51 -0.97 -19.54
CA ALA A 298 -6.78 -1.05 -18.81
C ALA A 298 -6.62 -1.78 -17.47
N GLN A 299 -5.87 -2.89 -17.44
CA GLN A 299 -5.57 -3.63 -16.21
C GLN A 299 -4.82 -2.76 -15.20
N GLN A 300 -3.86 -1.96 -15.67
CA GLN A 300 -3.14 -1.02 -14.83
C GLN A 300 -4.05 0.04 -14.22
N SER A 301 -4.96 0.61 -15.01
CA SER A 301 -5.96 1.55 -14.52
C SER A 301 -6.88 0.93 -13.47
N VAL A 302 -7.35 -0.30 -13.70
CA VAL A 302 -8.18 -1.04 -12.73
C VAL A 302 -7.40 -1.34 -11.45
N TYR A 303 -6.16 -1.78 -11.56
CA TYR A 303 -5.29 -2.08 -10.42
C TYR A 303 -5.04 -0.87 -9.53
N TYR A 304 -4.88 0.33 -10.10
CA TYR A 304 -4.72 1.55 -9.30
C TYR A 304 -6.00 2.04 -8.64
N ARG A 305 -7.16 1.85 -9.27
CA ARG A 305 -8.45 2.23 -8.70
C ARG A 305 -8.96 1.25 -7.65
N ARG A 306 -8.54 -0.02 -7.73
CA ARG A 306 -9.05 -1.13 -6.91
C ARG A 306 -7.88 -1.92 -6.30
N PRO A 307 -7.03 -1.30 -5.45
CA PRO A 307 -5.90 -1.98 -4.83
C PRO A 307 -6.37 -3.17 -3.99
N GLY A 308 -5.75 -4.34 -4.17
CA GLY A 308 -6.09 -5.60 -3.47
C GLY A 308 -7.21 -6.43 -4.12
N PHE A 309 -7.92 -5.91 -5.11
CA PHE A 309 -9.01 -6.63 -5.81
C PHE A 309 -8.72 -6.92 -7.28
N ALA A 310 -7.70 -6.28 -7.84
CA ALA A 310 -7.33 -6.48 -9.23
C ALA A 310 -6.04 -7.29 -9.31
N ALA A 311 -6.00 -8.23 -10.26
CA ALA A 311 -4.75 -8.87 -10.62
C ALA A 311 -3.69 -7.81 -10.98
N VAL A 312 -2.45 -8.09 -10.60
CA VAL A 312 -1.30 -7.26 -10.99
C VAL A 312 -1.26 -7.14 -12.53
N PRO A 313 -1.01 -5.95 -13.09
CA PRO A 313 -0.93 -5.75 -14.54
C PRO A 313 0.01 -6.76 -15.19
N GLY A 314 -0.46 -7.42 -16.25
CA GLY A 314 0.27 -8.50 -16.93
C GLY A 314 0.08 -9.89 -16.33
N ARG A 315 -0.78 -10.05 -15.32
CA ARG A 315 -1.09 -11.37 -14.71
C ARG A 315 -2.58 -11.75 -14.73
N SER A 316 -3.45 -10.94 -15.33
CA SER A 316 -4.88 -11.23 -15.37
C SER A 316 -5.23 -12.18 -16.51
N ASN A 317 -6.03 -13.22 -16.26
CA ASN A 317 -6.49 -14.12 -17.32
C ASN A 317 -7.32 -13.40 -18.41
N HIS A 318 -7.94 -12.26 -18.07
CA HIS A 318 -8.55 -11.36 -19.05
C HIS A 318 -7.55 -10.85 -20.09
N GLY A 319 -6.30 -10.56 -19.69
CA GLY A 319 -5.26 -10.13 -20.61
C GLY A 319 -4.75 -11.24 -21.54
N LEU A 320 -5.05 -12.51 -21.25
CA LEU A 320 -4.79 -13.61 -22.18
C LEU A 320 -5.91 -13.78 -23.23
N GLY A 321 -6.98 -12.98 -23.13
CA GLY A 321 -8.18 -13.15 -23.97
C GLY A 321 -8.92 -14.46 -23.68
N LEU A 322 -8.74 -15.00 -22.47
CA LEU A 322 -9.25 -16.31 -22.06
C LEU A 322 -10.26 -16.24 -20.92
N ALA A 323 -10.54 -15.07 -20.37
CA ALA A 323 -11.47 -14.92 -19.26
C ALA A 323 -12.61 -13.97 -19.61
N VAL A 324 -13.76 -14.22 -18.97
CA VAL A 324 -14.93 -13.37 -19.00
C VAL A 324 -15.47 -13.19 -17.60
N ASP A 325 -15.95 -11.98 -17.32
CA ASP A 325 -16.79 -11.70 -16.17
C ASP A 325 -18.24 -11.65 -16.67
N LEU A 326 -19.11 -12.44 -16.05
CA LEU A 326 -20.50 -12.64 -16.48
C LEU A 326 -21.48 -11.95 -15.54
N CYS A 327 -22.60 -11.48 -16.11
CA CYS A 327 -23.67 -10.79 -15.41
C CYS A 327 -25.04 -11.46 -15.68
N GLY A 328 -26.15 -10.80 -15.33
CA GLY A 328 -27.50 -11.26 -15.67
C GLY A 328 -27.97 -12.47 -14.85
N GLY A 329 -27.40 -12.67 -13.66
CA GLY A 329 -27.67 -13.80 -12.77
C GLY A 329 -26.44 -14.68 -12.54
N VAL A 330 -25.52 -14.80 -13.50
CA VAL A 330 -24.33 -15.63 -13.34
C VAL A 330 -23.42 -15.09 -12.23
N GLU A 331 -23.32 -13.77 -12.07
CA GLU A 331 -22.56 -13.11 -11.00
C GLU A 331 -23.06 -13.41 -9.58
N ARG A 332 -24.26 -13.99 -9.45
CA ARG A 332 -24.87 -14.34 -8.16
C ARG A 332 -24.64 -15.80 -7.89
N PHE A 333 -23.75 -16.09 -6.94
CA PHE A 333 -23.45 -17.45 -6.50
C PHE A 333 -24.72 -18.25 -6.19
N ARG A 334 -24.78 -19.49 -6.69
CA ARG A 334 -25.93 -20.42 -6.58
C ARG A 334 -27.23 -19.98 -7.23
N SER A 335 -27.23 -18.92 -8.04
CA SER A 335 -28.40 -18.62 -8.89
C SER A 335 -28.66 -19.77 -9.87
N PRO A 336 -29.89 -19.88 -10.43
CA PRO A 336 -30.16 -20.83 -11.51
C PRO A 336 -29.18 -20.72 -12.69
N GLN A 337 -28.77 -19.49 -13.03
CA GLN A 337 -27.83 -19.20 -14.09
C GLN A 337 -26.41 -19.67 -13.75
N PHE A 338 -25.93 -19.38 -12.53
CA PHE A 338 -24.62 -19.82 -12.05
C PHE A 338 -24.53 -21.34 -12.01
N ASN A 339 -25.52 -22.01 -11.41
CA ASN A 339 -25.55 -23.47 -11.32
C ASN A 339 -25.61 -24.15 -12.70
N TRP A 340 -26.31 -23.53 -13.66
CA TRP A 340 -26.33 -24.03 -15.03
C TRP A 340 -24.96 -23.90 -15.70
N MET A 341 -24.27 -22.78 -15.50
CA MET A 341 -22.91 -22.56 -16.01
C MET A 341 -21.92 -23.55 -15.41
N GLU A 342 -22.02 -23.84 -14.11
CA GLU A 342 -21.22 -24.86 -13.42
C GLU A 342 -21.39 -26.25 -14.06
N GLN A 343 -22.64 -26.63 -14.31
CA GLN A 343 -22.96 -27.97 -14.83
C GLN A 343 -22.65 -28.13 -16.33
N ASN A 344 -22.62 -27.03 -17.10
CA ASN A 344 -22.57 -27.09 -18.56
C ASN A 344 -21.36 -26.39 -19.19
N GLY A 345 -20.76 -25.40 -18.53
CA GLY A 345 -19.67 -24.59 -19.06
C GLY A 345 -18.49 -25.45 -19.53
N LYS A 346 -18.13 -26.48 -18.75
CA LYS A 346 -16.99 -27.36 -19.05
C LYS A 346 -17.16 -28.11 -20.37
N LYS A 347 -18.40 -28.38 -20.79
CA LYS A 347 -18.73 -28.98 -22.11
C LYS A 347 -18.40 -28.07 -23.29
N TYR A 348 -18.05 -26.82 -23.02
CA TYR A 348 -17.63 -25.82 -23.99
C TYR A 348 -16.23 -25.28 -23.65
N GLY A 349 -15.48 -25.95 -22.77
CA GLY A 349 -14.15 -25.50 -22.34
C GLY A 349 -14.14 -24.34 -21.35
N TRP A 350 -15.30 -23.87 -20.87
CA TRP A 350 -15.40 -22.78 -19.89
C TRP A 350 -15.55 -23.33 -18.48
N ILE A 351 -14.70 -22.91 -17.57
CA ILE A 351 -14.70 -23.35 -16.17
C ILE A 351 -14.85 -22.16 -15.23
N HIS A 352 -15.44 -22.41 -14.07
CA HIS A 352 -15.30 -21.54 -12.92
C HIS A 352 -14.09 -22.05 -12.12
N PRO A 353 -12.99 -21.28 -12.05
CA PRO A 353 -11.74 -21.80 -11.50
C PRO A 353 -11.83 -21.94 -9.97
N ASP A 354 -11.15 -22.96 -9.41
CA ASP A 354 -11.23 -23.31 -7.97
C ASP A 354 -10.90 -22.13 -7.04
N TRP A 355 -9.97 -21.25 -7.45
CA TRP A 355 -9.59 -20.09 -6.66
C TRP A 355 -10.75 -19.09 -6.49
N ALA A 356 -11.64 -18.97 -7.48
CA ALA A 356 -12.74 -17.99 -7.50
C ALA A 356 -13.85 -18.34 -6.49
N TYR A 357 -13.81 -19.52 -5.87
CA TYR A 357 -14.67 -19.90 -4.75
C TYR A 357 -14.25 -19.31 -3.41
N SER A 358 -13.05 -18.77 -3.29
CA SER A 358 -12.44 -18.47 -1.99
C SER A 358 -11.96 -17.03 -1.86
N ASN A 359 -10.74 -16.73 -2.34
CA ASN A 359 -10.17 -15.39 -2.21
C ASN A 359 -9.29 -15.00 -3.42
N PRO A 360 -9.68 -14.00 -4.22
CA PRO A 360 -10.96 -13.28 -4.12
C PRO A 360 -12.15 -14.20 -4.49
N PHE A 361 -13.29 -14.00 -3.82
CA PHE A 361 -14.53 -14.66 -4.18
C PHE A 361 -15.15 -13.96 -5.40
N GLU A 362 -15.16 -14.65 -6.54
CA GLU A 362 -15.52 -14.06 -7.83
C GLU A 362 -16.50 -14.93 -8.62
N PRO A 363 -17.76 -15.12 -8.17
CA PRO A 363 -18.76 -15.96 -8.84
C PRO A 363 -19.06 -15.54 -10.29
N TRP A 364 -18.74 -14.30 -10.66
CA TRP A 364 -18.85 -13.80 -12.02
C TRP A 364 -17.71 -14.25 -12.95
N HIS A 365 -16.58 -14.75 -12.43
CA HIS A 365 -15.37 -14.98 -13.21
C HIS A 365 -15.32 -16.39 -13.81
N TRP A 366 -15.12 -16.47 -15.13
CA TRP A 366 -15.04 -17.73 -15.87
C TRP A 366 -13.85 -17.72 -16.81
N GLU A 367 -13.15 -18.85 -16.89
CA GLU A 367 -11.95 -19.02 -17.69
C GLU A 367 -12.15 -20.11 -18.75
N TYR A 368 -11.65 -19.86 -19.95
CA TYR A 368 -11.53 -20.88 -20.99
C TYR A 368 -10.24 -21.66 -20.79
N ASP A 369 -10.36 -22.97 -20.59
CA ASP A 369 -9.23 -23.90 -20.57
C ASP A 369 -9.03 -24.49 -21.98
N PRO A 370 -7.95 -24.13 -22.70
CA PRO A 370 -7.69 -24.64 -24.04
C PRO A 370 -7.52 -26.16 -24.08
N LYS A 371 -7.11 -26.81 -22.98
CA LYS A 371 -6.97 -28.27 -22.93
C LYS A 371 -8.34 -28.93 -22.97
N ILE A 372 -9.29 -28.43 -22.18
CA ILE A 372 -10.67 -28.92 -22.17
C ILE A 372 -11.37 -28.57 -23.48
N GLY A 373 -11.20 -27.33 -23.94
CA GLY A 373 -11.79 -26.83 -25.18
C GLY A 373 -11.31 -27.54 -26.43
N SER A 374 -10.05 -28.02 -26.47
CA SER A 374 -9.48 -28.75 -27.61
C SER A 374 -9.98 -30.20 -27.76
N LEU A 375 -10.73 -30.72 -26.79
CA LEU A 375 -11.31 -32.07 -26.80
C LEU A 375 -12.74 -32.10 -27.35
N LEU A 376 -13.27 -30.94 -27.74
CA LEU A 376 -14.62 -30.68 -28.22
C LEU A 376 -14.57 -30.26 -29.69
#